data_AF-A0A2P1QPV9-F1
#
_entry.id   AF-A0A2P1QPV9-F1
#
_cell.length_a   1.000
_cell.length_b   1.000
_cell.length_c   1.000
_cell.angle_alpha   90.00
_cell.angle_beta   90.00
_cell.angle_gamma   90.00
#
_symmetry.space_group_name_H-M   'P 1'
#
loop_
_entity.id
_entity.type
_entity.pdbx_description
1 polymer ?
#
loop_
_entity_poly.entity_id
_entity_poly.type
_entity_poly.pdbx_seq_one_letter_code
_entity_poly.pdbx_strand_id
1 'polypeptide(L)'
;MKRILLLLFALVVLALTFFFLEEKKEDQTEISVWEIDIDEIEYQPPKDSWEGEDVSAFYRMPIVLKRQKGIGKNDNFLTVHSKDSETGETLIFEGSYNSENIFRELSVLKAKGVEPIADGKVAASLQLNENSPQVLLKSSGRLLKKIRIGKKKSSERIIREGNEILIVQGNISDRFTRGIGEFRQKQLVNLRDESVIETIWEEEEKTLHLDNHPYKDQTVKKNFWRRLSGKPIALEQSLGNSWNNQVISQLVELYPDDPNGAGYSVAKSLTNVPAEASLKIRISNDDWITLRYYPKTNINSVDYRPAIRIINGKFSEPPFYIREDSFLRLKEVVGNLEKAEQKKEPVDSLPKNRIPPKNDPR
;
A
#
# COMPACT_ATOMS: atom_id res chain seq x y z
N MET A 1 -3.97 -51.16 40.80
CA MET A 1 -3.41 -51.76 39.57
C MET A 1 -4.28 -51.54 38.33
N LYS A 2 -5.55 -52.00 38.28
CA LYS A 2 -6.42 -51.83 37.08
C LYS A 2 -6.60 -50.38 36.59
N ARG A 3 -6.75 -49.42 37.51
CA ARG A 3 -6.88 -47.99 37.17
C ARG A 3 -5.61 -47.38 36.57
N ILE A 4 -4.44 -47.82 37.02
CA ILE A 4 -3.13 -47.37 36.50
C ILE A 4 -2.92 -47.95 35.09
N LEU A 5 -3.30 -49.20 34.88
CA LEU A 5 -3.22 -49.86 33.57
C LEU A 5 -4.14 -49.19 32.54
N LEU A 6 -5.36 -48.81 32.94
CA LEU A 6 -6.30 -48.07 32.09
C LEU A 6 -5.77 -46.68 31.73
N LEU A 7 -5.09 -46.01 32.67
CA LEU A 7 -4.52 -44.68 32.45
C LEU A 7 -3.33 -44.75 31.48
N LEU A 8 -2.47 -45.76 31.61
CA LEU A 8 -1.40 -46.06 30.65
C LEU A 8 -1.96 -46.38 29.26
N PHE A 9 -3.02 -47.19 29.18
CA PHE A 9 -3.65 -47.53 27.90
C PHE A 9 -4.27 -46.30 27.23
N ALA A 10 -4.97 -45.46 28.01
CA ALA A 10 -5.52 -44.20 27.50
C ALA A 10 -4.43 -43.26 26.99
N LEU A 11 -3.27 -43.20 27.66
CA LEU A 11 -2.14 -42.36 27.27
C LEU A 11 -1.47 -42.85 25.98
N VAL A 12 -1.37 -44.17 25.79
CA VAL A 12 -0.88 -44.79 24.56
C VAL A 12 -1.85 -44.56 23.40
N VAL A 13 -3.16 -44.72 23.63
CA VAL A 13 -4.18 -44.41 22.62
C VAL A 13 -4.17 -42.93 22.27
N LEU A 14 -4.03 -42.04 23.26
CA LEU A 14 -3.94 -40.60 23.02
C LEU A 14 -2.69 -40.26 22.19
N ALA A 15 -1.54 -40.83 22.54
CA ALA A 15 -0.29 -40.66 21.80
C ALA A 15 -0.40 -41.18 20.36
N LEU A 16 -1.00 -42.37 20.15
CA LEU A 16 -1.28 -42.90 18.82
C LEU A 16 -2.25 -42.01 18.03
N THR A 17 -3.30 -41.49 18.67
CA THR A 17 -4.21 -40.55 18.00
C THR A 17 -3.49 -39.25 17.63
N PHE A 18 -2.60 -38.72 18.48
CA PHE A 18 -1.78 -37.56 18.12
C PHE A 18 -0.82 -37.87 16.98
N PHE A 19 -0.17 -39.04 16.98
CA PHE A 19 0.74 -39.48 15.92
C PHE A 19 0.02 -39.65 14.57
N PHE A 20 -1.17 -40.24 14.57
CA PHE A 20 -2.01 -40.38 13.36
C PHE A 20 -2.77 -39.10 12.97
N LEU A 21 -2.97 -38.15 13.90
CA LEU A 21 -3.46 -36.81 13.59
C LEU A 21 -2.34 -35.90 13.04
N GLU A 22 -1.09 -36.10 13.46
CA GLU A 22 0.07 -35.36 12.96
C GLU A 22 0.42 -35.72 11.51
N GLU A 23 0.20 -36.95 11.05
CA GLU A 23 0.34 -37.32 9.63
C GLU A 23 -0.75 -36.70 8.72
N LYS A 24 -1.78 -36.05 9.29
CA LYS A 24 -2.78 -35.28 8.53
C LYS A 24 -2.58 -33.76 8.59
N LYS A 25 -1.45 -33.28 9.12
CA LYS A 25 -1.08 -31.86 9.05
C LYS A 25 -0.19 -31.58 7.84
N GLU A 26 -0.83 -31.02 6.82
CA GLU A 26 -0.36 -29.82 6.10
C GLU A 26 0.89 -29.84 5.23
N ASP A 27 1.61 -30.94 5.04
CA ASP A 27 2.68 -30.98 4.03
C ASP A 27 2.14 -31.42 2.64
N GLN A 28 1.15 -30.69 2.12
CA GLN A 28 1.03 -30.59 0.65
C GLN A 28 2.13 -29.64 0.20
N THR A 29 3.26 -30.22 -0.21
CA THR A 29 4.39 -29.50 -0.81
C THR A 29 3.86 -28.58 -1.92
N GLU A 30 3.98 -27.27 -1.70
CA GLU A 30 3.60 -26.29 -2.72
C GLU A 30 4.47 -26.51 -3.96
N ILE A 31 3.82 -26.71 -5.10
CA ILE A 31 4.49 -26.83 -6.38
C ILE A 31 4.45 -25.49 -7.10
N SER A 32 5.61 -25.06 -7.61
CA SER A 32 5.68 -23.90 -8.50
C SER A 32 5.02 -24.28 -9.82
N VAL A 33 3.94 -23.59 -10.17
CA VAL A 33 3.17 -23.84 -11.40
C VAL A 33 3.80 -23.10 -12.57
N TRP A 34 4.19 -21.85 -12.34
CA TRP A 34 4.90 -21.06 -13.33
C TRP A 34 5.75 -19.95 -12.70
N GLU A 35 6.65 -19.44 -13.52
CA GLU A 35 7.41 -18.22 -13.30
C GLU A 35 7.37 -17.41 -14.58
N ILE A 36 6.68 -16.25 -14.53
CA ILE A 36 6.51 -15.36 -15.68
C ILE A 36 6.77 -13.91 -15.27
N ASP A 37 7.39 -13.16 -16.17
CA ASP A 37 7.58 -11.72 -16.00
C ASP A 37 6.34 -10.98 -16.50
N ILE A 38 5.65 -10.30 -15.58
CA ILE A 38 4.41 -9.57 -15.82
C ILE A 38 4.55 -8.11 -15.42
N ASP A 39 4.08 -7.23 -16.30
CA ASP A 39 4.03 -5.78 -16.07
C ASP A 39 2.59 -5.24 -15.98
N GLU A 40 1.59 -6.06 -16.32
CA GLU A 40 0.19 -5.70 -16.26
C GLU A 40 -0.71 -6.87 -15.80
N ILE A 41 -1.62 -6.58 -14.88
CA ILE A 41 -2.68 -7.49 -14.41
C ILE A 41 -4.02 -6.79 -14.66
N GLU A 42 -4.90 -7.41 -15.44
CA GLU A 42 -6.26 -6.91 -15.68
C GLU A 42 -7.27 -7.87 -15.06
N TYR A 43 -8.03 -7.37 -14.08
CA TYR A 43 -9.21 -8.04 -13.56
C TYR A 43 -10.44 -7.66 -14.36
N GLN A 44 -11.20 -8.67 -14.78
CA GLN A 44 -12.49 -8.55 -15.42
C GLN A 44 -13.57 -9.14 -14.49
N PRO A 45 -14.61 -8.37 -14.16
CA PRO A 45 -15.70 -8.84 -13.32
C PRO A 45 -16.47 -9.99 -13.98
N PRO A 46 -17.24 -10.77 -13.21
CA PRO A 46 -18.17 -11.73 -13.80
C PRO A 46 -19.18 -11.02 -14.71
N LYS A 47 -19.59 -11.68 -15.79
CA LYS A 47 -20.69 -11.20 -16.64
C LYS A 47 -22.04 -11.53 -15.98
N ASP A 48 -23.08 -10.76 -16.30
CA ASP A 48 -24.44 -10.96 -15.77
C ASP A 48 -25.01 -12.36 -16.04
N SER A 49 -24.57 -13.00 -17.13
CA SER A 49 -24.93 -14.37 -17.51
C SER A 49 -24.11 -15.45 -16.79
N TRP A 50 -23.35 -15.11 -15.75
CA TRP A 50 -22.63 -16.07 -14.92
C TRP A 50 -23.53 -16.54 -13.78
N GLU A 51 -23.88 -17.83 -13.78
CA GLU A 51 -24.74 -18.44 -12.76
C GLU A 51 -23.97 -18.76 -11.45
N GLY A 52 -22.95 -17.97 -11.14
CA GLY A 52 -22.08 -18.14 -9.98
C GLY A 52 -22.82 -17.99 -8.64
N GLU A 53 -22.49 -18.80 -7.63
CA GLU A 53 -22.84 -18.41 -6.24
C GLU A 53 -22.06 -17.12 -5.89
N ASP A 54 -22.72 -16.15 -5.24
CA ASP A 54 -22.13 -14.89 -4.78
C ASP A 54 -21.61 -13.92 -5.88
N VAL A 55 -22.26 -13.82 -7.06
CA VAL A 55 -21.91 -12.81 -8.09
C VAL A 55 -21.79 -11.40 -7.50
N SER A 56 -22.65 -11.05 -6.55
CA SER A 56 -22.65 -9.77 -5.86
C SER A 56 -21.42 -9.51 -5.00
N ALA A 57 -20.67 -10.55 -4.61
CA ALA A 57 -19.47 -10.41 -3.79
C ALA A 57 -18.26 -9.95 -4.62
N PHE A 58 -18.27 -10.17 -5.94
CA PHE A 58 -17.20 -9.69 -6.80
C PHE A 58 -17.33 -8.20 -7.07
N TYR A 59 -16.19 -7.50 -7.09
CA TYR A 59 -16.17 -6.12 -7.53
C TYR A 59 -16.61 -6.06 -9.00
N ARG A 60 -17.53 -5.13 -9.29
CA ARG A 60 -18.30 -5.10 -10.54
C ARG A 60 -17.62 -4.36 -11.68
N MET A 61 -16.53 -3.66 -11.41
CA MET A 61 -15.81 -2.86 -12.41
C MET A 61 -14.44 -3.49 -12.69
N PRO A 62 -13.94 -3.37 -13.92
CA PRO A 62 -12.59 -3.82 -14.23
C PRO A 62 -11.54 -3.02 -13.46
N ILE A 63 -10.46 -3.68 -13.07
CA ILE A 63 -9.31 -3.08 -12.40
C ILE A 63 -8.07 -3.44 -13.23
N VAL A 64 -7.21 -2.46 -13.53
CA VAL A 64 -5.93 -2.73 -14.20
C VAL A 64 -4.78 -2.27 -13.32
N LEU A 65 -3.90 -3.20 -12.97
CA LEU A 65 -2.67 -2.92 -12.25
C LEU A 65 -1.53 -2.88 -13.28
N LYS A 66 -0.69 -1.84 -13.26
CA LYS A 66 0.43 -1.71 -14.19
C LYS A 66 1.72 -1.27 -13.48
N ARG A 67 2.84 -1.88 -13.86
CA ARG A 67 4.18 -1.35 -13.59
C ARG A 67 4.50 -0.29 -14.65
N GLN A 68 4.76 0.94 -14.20
CA GLN A 68 5.09 2.06 -15.06
C GLN A 68 6.51 2.55 -14.77
N LYS A 69 7.27 2.75 -15.86
CA LYS A 69 8.60 3.35 -15.83
C LYS A 69 8.51 4.87 -15.97
N GLY A 70 9.55 5.57 -15.53
CA GLY A 70 9.71 7.00 -15.73
C GLY A 70 8.92 7.91 -14.78
N ILE A 71 8.00 7.38 -13.95
CA ILE A 71 7.33 8.16 -12.89
C ILE A 71 8.28 8.37 -11.71
N GLY A 72 8.71 7.30 -11.04
CA GLY A 72 9.72 7.32 -9.97
C GLY A 72 11.12 7.04 -10.50
N LYS A 73 12.17 7.44 -9.76
CA LYS A 73 13.57 7.16 -10.15
C LYS A 73 13.91 5.68 -10.26
N ASN A 74 13.25 4.84 -9.47
CA ASN A 74 13.52 3.40 -9.43
C ASN A 74 12.79 2.60 -10.52
N ASP A 75 12.14 3.25 -11.49
CA ASP A 75 11.44 2.65 -12.66
C ASP A 75 10.45 1.51 -12.36
N ASN A 76 10.00 1.41 -11.11
CA ASN A 76 9.10 0.38 -10.62
C ASN A 76 7.92 1.04 -9.87
N PHE A 77 7.26 1.97 -10.55
CA PHE A 77 6.09 2.66 -10.01
C PHE A 77 4.84 1.86 -10.36
N LEU A 78 4.05 1.47 -9.36
CA LEU A 78 2.82 0.71 -9.58
C LEU A 78 1.63 1.66 -9.68
N THR A 79 0.77 1.42 -10.66
CA THR A 79 -0.47 2.16 -10.85
C THR A 79 -1.68 1.24 -10.85
N VAL A 80 -2.80 1.75 -10.37
CA VAL A 80 -4.10 1.07 -10.30
C VAL A 80 -5.11 1.90 -11.06
N HIS A 81 -5.69 1.30 -12.09
CA HIS A 81 -6.59 1.96 -13.01
C HIS A 81 -8.00 1.42 -12.76
N SER A 82 -8.98 2.32 -12.69
CA SER A 82 -10.40 1.98 -12.76
C SER A 82 -11.12 2.93 -13.69
N LYS A 83 -12.31 2.54 -14.14
CA LYS A 83 -13.24 3.49 -14.74
C LYS A 83 -14.13 4.08 -13.68
N ASP A 84 -14.26 5.40 -13.71
CA ASP A 84 -15.31 6.09 -12.98
C ASP A 84 -16.68 5.69 -13.56
N SER A 85 -17.60 5.26 -12.71
CA SER A 85 -18.96 4.89 -13.14
C SER A 85 -19.78 6.11 -13.55
N GLU A 86 -19.48 7.29 -13.00
CA GLU A 86 -20.23 8.52 -13.32
C GLU A 86 -19.76 9.13 -14.65
N THR A 87 -18.45 9.36 -14.80
CA THR A 87 -17.90 10.07 -15.96
C THR A 87 -17.37 9.16 -17.07
N GLY A 88 -17.16 7.87 -16.79
CA GLY A 88 -16.52 6.93 -17.72
C GLY A 88 -15.02 7.14 -17.90
N GLU A 89 -14.44 8.14 -17.24
CA GLU A 89 -13.01 8.43 -17.30
C GLU A 89 -12.18 7.36 -16.61
N THR A 90 -10.93 7.20 -17.07
CA THR A 90 -9.98 6.31 -16.40
C THR A 90 -9.29 7.06 -15.27
N LEU A 91 -9.51 6.58 -14.06
CA LEU A 91 -8.88 7.05 -12.84
C LEU A 91 -7.63 6.23 -12.58
N ILE A 92 -6.52 6.90 -12.25
CA ILE A 92 -5.23 6.23 -12.05
C ILE A 92 -4.66 6.63 -10.68
N PHE A 93 -4.43 5.64 -9.82
CA PHE A 93 -3.86 5.80 -8.47
C PHE A 93 -2.51 5.11 -8.38
N GLU A 94 -1.68 5.51 -7.41
CA GLU A 94 -0.53 4.72 -7.00
C GLU A 94 -0.99 3.39 -6.38
N GLY A 95 -0.29 2.32 -6.70
CA GLY A 95 -0.51 1.00 -6.14
C GLY A 95 0.05 0.85 -4.73
N SER A 96 -0.73 0.20 -3.87
CA SER A 96 -0.35 -0.16 -2.51
C SER A 96 0.52 -1.42 -2.46
N TYR A 97 0.93 -1.78 -1.24
CA TYR A 97 1.56 -3.07 -0.93
C TYR A 97 0.78 -4.28 -1.45
N ASN A 98 -0.57 -4.21 -1.47
CA ASN A 98 -1.38 -5.29 -2.04
C ASN A 98 -1.21 -5.42 -3.55
N SER A 99 -0.99 -4.31 -4.27
CA SER A 99 -0.64 -4.32 -5.68
C SER A 99 0.73 -4.97 -5.90
N GLU A 100 1.73 -4.67 -5.06
CA GLU A 100 3.04 -5.33 -5.12
C GLU A 100 2.94 -6.84 -4.88
N ASN A 101 2.19 -7.23 -3.86
CA ASN A 101 2.02 -8.64 -3.50
C ASN A 101 1.33 -9.43 -4.60
N ILE A 102 0.26 -8.91 -5.19
CA ILE A 102 -0.48 -9.64 -6.22
C ILE A 102 0.36 -9.84 -7.48
N PHE A 103 1.21 -8.86 -7.82
CA PHE A 103 2.23 -9.05 -8.86
C PHE A 103 3.21 -10.17 -8.48
N ARG A 104 3.77 -10.16 -7.26
CA ARG A 104 4.69 -11.22 -6.80
C ARG A 104 4.03 -12.61 -6.82
N GLU A 105 2.81 -12.72 -6.30
CA GLU A 105 2.02 -13.94 -6.20
C GLU A 105 1.66 -14.50 -7.59
N LEU A 106 1.31 -13.65 -8.56
CA LEU A 106 0.91 -14.09 -9.90
C LEU A 106 2.08 -14.24 -10.88
N SER A 107 3.21 -13.55 -10.65
CA SER A 107 4.46 -13.80 -11.38
C SER A 107 5.01 -15.19 -11.07
N VAL A 108 4.98 -15.60 -9.80
CA VAL A 108 5.49 -16.89 -9.34
C VAL A 108 4.35 -17.63 -8.63
N LEU A 109 3.47 -18.25 -9.41
CA LEU A 109 2.30 -18.92 -8.84
C LEU A 109 2.69 -20.27 -8.26
N LYS A 110 2.34 -20.47 -6.99
CA LYS A 110 2.44 -21.76 -6.30
C LYS A 110 1.05 -22.33 -6.04
N ALA A 111 0.91 -23.63 -6.22
CA ALA A 111 -0.34 -24.35 -5.97
C ALA A 111 -0.11 -25.54 -5.03
N LYS A 112 -1.12 -25.89 -4.24
CA LYS A 112 -1.14 -27.12 -3.43
C LYS A 112 -1.46 -28.36 -4.26
N GLY A 113 -2.14 -28.17 -5.39
CA GLY A 113 -2.55 -29.25 -6.26
C GLY A 113 -2.95 -28.75 -7.64
N VAL A 114 -2.77 -29.63 -8.62
CA VAL A 114 -3.16 -29.43 -10.02
C VAL A 114 -4.09 -30.59 -10.40
N GLU A 115 -5.33 -30.26 -10.75
CA GLU A 115 -6.33 -31.24 -11.21
C GLU A 115 -6.57 -31.03 -12.73
N PRO A 116 -6.41 -32.06 -13.58
CA PRO A 116 -6.78 -31.96 -14.99
C PRO A 116 -8.30 -31.91 -15.14
N ILE A 117 -8.81 -31.11 -16.07
CA ILE A 117 -10.24 -31.09 -16.39
C ILE A 117 -10.59 -32.32 -17.25
N ALA A 118 -11.06 -33.39 -16.60
CA ALA A 118 -11.63 -34.55 -17.31
C ALA A 118 -13.05 -34.24 -17.81
N ASP A 119 -13.28 -34.42 -19.12
CA ASP A 119 -14.59 -34.48 -19.81
C ASP A 119 -15.67 -33.48 -19.37
N GLY A 120 -15.32 -32.20 -19.21
CA GLY A 120 -16.27 -31.08 -19.05
C GLY A 120 -17.11 -31.03 -17.75
N LYS A 121 -17.19 -32.13 -16.98
CA LYS A 121 -18.01 -32.24 -15.76
C LYS A 121 -17.49 -31.37 -14.62
N VAL A 122 -16.17 -31.21 -14.51
CA VAL A 122 -15.53 -30.41 -13.45
C VAL A 122 -15.74 -28.90 -13.67
N ALA A 123 -15.81 -28.45 -14.94
CA ALA A 123 -16.06 -27.04 -15.25
C ALA A 123 -17.49 -26.61 -14.87
N ALA A 124 -18.48 -27.51 -15.00
CA ALA A 124 -19.87 -27.26 -14.61
C ALA A 124 -20.03 -27.20 -13.09
N SER A 125 -19.37 -28.08 -12.33
CA SER A 125 -19.48 -28.11 -10.86
C SER A 125 -18.78 -26.93 -10.17
N LEU A 126 -17.78 -26.33 -10.82
CA LEU A 126 -17.02 -25.18 -10.31
C LEU A 126 -17.47 -23.84 -10.90
N GLN A 127 -18.47 -23.84 -11.78
CA GLN A 127 -18.98 -22.67 -12.50
C GLN A 127 -17.88 -21.90 -13.28
N LEU A 128 -16.86 -22.61 -13.77
CA LEU A 128 -15.69 -22.05 -14.46
C LEU A 128 -15.91 -22.00 -15.99
N ASN A 129 -16.64 -20.99 -16.45
CA ASN A 129 -16.96 -20.77 -17.88
C ASN A 129 -16.52 -19.38 -18.38
N GLU A 130 -16.82 -19.02 -19.63
CA GLU A 130 -16.42 -17.73 -20.21
C GLU A 130 -17.02 -16.49 -19.52
N ASN A 131 -18.06 -16.67 -18.72
CA ASN A 131 -18.73 -15.61 -17.99
C ASN A 131 -18.16 -15.42 -16.57
N SER A 132 -17.30 -16.34 -16.10
CA SER A 132 -16.66 -16.25 -14.79
C SER A 132 -15.76 -15.01 -14.68
N PRO A 133 -15.48 -14.51 -13.47
CA PRO A 133 -14.47 -13.46 -13.29
C PRO A 133 -13.12 -13.93 -13.82
N GLN A 134 -12.38 -13.02 -14.45
CA GLN A 134 -11.12 -13.32 -15.12
C GLN A 134 -10.00 -12.41 -14.62
N VAL A 135 -8.78 -12.95 -14.61
CA VAL A 135 -7.54 -12.20 -14.42
C VAL A 135 -6.64 -12.46 -15.61
N LEU A 136 -6.27 -11.41 -16.33
CA LEU A 136 -5.40 -11.46 -17.48
C LEU A 136 -4.01 -10.99 -17.07
N LEU A 137 -3.01 -11.85 -17.25
CA LEU A 137 -1.62 -11.54 -16.98
C LEU A 137 -0.93 -11.17 -18.29
N LYS A 138 -0.33 -9.98 -18.33
CA LYS A 138 0.29 -9.45 -19.55
C LYS A 138 1.72 -8.98 -19.28
N SER A 139 2.48 -8.96 -20.37
CA SER A 139 3.80 -8.36 -20.45
C SER A 139 3.89 -7.53 -21.73
N SER A 140 4.15 -6.23 -21.60
CA SER A 140 4.26 -5.28 -22.71
C SER A 140 3.07 -5.35 -23.67
N GLY A 141 1.86 -5.47 -23.11
CA GLY A 141 0.60 -5.55 -23.85
C GLY A 141 0.25 -6.93 -24.42
N ARG A 142 1.19 -7.90 -24.39
CA ARG A 142 0.92 -9.28 -24.82
C ARG A 142 0.29 -10.09 -23.68
N LEU A 143 -0.82 -10.77 -23.96
CA LEU A 143 -1.42 -11.74 -23.04
C LEU A 143 -0.49 -12.95 -22.86
N LEU A 144 -0.06 -13.20 -21.63
CA LEU A 144 0.73 -14.37 -21.26
C LEU A 144 -0.16 -15.48 -20.71
N LYS A 145 -1.05 -15.15 -19.77
CA LYS A 145 -1.94 -16.12 -19.10
C LYS A 145 -3.33 -15.52 -18.89
N LYS A 146 -4.36 -16.37 -19.01
CA LYS A 146 -5.75 -16.05 -18.66
C LYS A 146 -6.22 -16.98 -17.57
N ILE A 147 -6.50 -16.39 -16.41
CA ILE A 147 -6.95 -17.06 -15.20
C ILE A 147 -8.45 -16.85 -15.08
N ARG A 148 -9.22 -17.93 -14.88
CA ARG A 148 -10.62 -17.86 -14.48
C ARG A 148 -10.76 -18.18 -13.01
N ILE A 149 -11.49 -17.36 -12.28
CA ILE A 149 -11.70 -17.52 -10.85
C ILE A 149 -13.02 -18.28 -10.63
N GLY A 150 -12.95 -19.37 -9.87
CA GLY A 150 -14.11 -20.15 -9.44
C GLY A 150 -14.00 -20.55 -7.97
N LYS A 151 -15.04 -21.18 -7.43
CA LYS A 151 -15.13 -21.57 -6.02
C LYS A 151 -15.35 -23.08 -5.90
N LYS A 152 -14.48 -23.79 -5.16
CA LYS A 152 -14.78 -25.16 -4.70
C LYS A 152 -15.60 -25.06 -3.41
N LYS A 153 -16.53 -25.99 -3.15
CA LYS A 153 -17.12 -26.14 -1.81
C LYS A 153 -15.95 -26.38 -0.83
N SER A 154 -15.94 -25.60 0.26
CA SER A 154 -14.84 -25.36 1.24
C SER A 154 -13.66 -24.52 0.71
N SER A 155 -13.65 -23.21 1.07
CA SER A 155 -12.55 -22.21 1.20
C SER A 155 -11.39 -22.11 0.19
N GLU A 156 -11.14 -23.11 -0.63
CA GLU A 156 -10.05 -23.17 -1.61
C GLU A 156 -10.57 -22.67 -2.95
N ARG A 157 -10.08 -21.50 -3.36
CA ARG A 157 -10.54 -20.84 -4.59
C ARG A 157 -9.67 -21.28 -5.74
N ILE A 158 -10.32 -21.72 -6.81
CA ILE A 158 -9.70 -22.38 -7.94
C ILE A 158 -9.38 -21.35 -9.01
N ILE A 159 -8.16 -21.43 -9.53
CA ILE A 159 -7.74 -20.75 -10.73
C ILE A 159 -7.73 -21.77 -11.87
N ARG A 160 -8.59 -21.58 -12.87
CA ARG A 160 -8.48 -22.33 -14.13
C ARG A 160 -7.55 -21.61 -15.07
N GLU A 161 -6.56 -22.33 -15.58
CA GLU A 161 -5.66 -21.90 -16.64
C GLU A 161 -5.65 -22.99 -17.72
N GLY A 162 -6.07 -22.68 -18.94
CA GLY A 162 -6.25 -23.68 -19.98
C GLY A 162 -7.18 -24.85 -19.57
N ASN A 163 -6.61 -26.05 -19.53
CA ASN A 163 -7.27 -27.32 -19.17
C ASN A 163 -6.95 -27.80 -17.76
N GLU A 164 -6.33 -26.97 -16.93
CA GLU A 164 -5.92 -27.30 -15.57
C GLU A 164 -6.70 -26.46 -14.55
N ILE A 165 -6.96 -27.10 -13.40
CA ILE A 165 -7.52 -26.49 -12.21
C ILE A 165 -6.42 -26.44 -11.16
N LEU A 166 -6.05 -25.21 -10.77
CA LEU A 166 -5.04 -24.95 -9.77
C LEU A 166 -5.71 -24.64 -8.44
N ILE A 167 -5.31 -25.38 -7.40
CA ILE A 167 -5.70 -25.12 -6.02
C ILE A 167 -4.64 -24.23 -5.39
N VAL A 168 -4.90 -22.93 -5.33
CA VAL A 168 -3.92 -21.93 -4.89
C VAL A 168 -4.11 -21.56 -3.42
N GLN A 169 -3.00 -21.37 -2.72
CA GLN A 169 -3.03 -20.82 -1.37
C GLN A 169 -3.26 -19.32 -1.42
N GLY A 170 -4.07 -18.83 -0.48
CA GLY A 170 -4.15 -17.41 -0.17
C GLY A 170 -5.31 -16.67 -0.83
N ASN A 171 -5.31 -15.36 -0.58
CA ASN A 171 -6.47 -14.49 -0.73
C ASN A 171 -6.49 -13.77 -2.09
N ILE A 172 -5.83 -14.32 -3.13
CA ILE A 172 -5.68 -13.70 -4.47
C ILE A 172 -7.04 -13.20 -4.99
N SER A 173 -8.05 -14.06 -4.97
CA SER A 173 -9.39 -13.73 -5.42
C SER A 173 -10.20 -12.91 -4.42
N ASP A 174 -9.93 -13.02 -3.11
CA ASP A 174 -10.57 -12.15 -2.10
C ASP A 174 -10.22 -10.68 -2.33
N ARG A 175 -8.98 -10.37 -2.72
CA ARG A 175 -8.57 -9.00 -3.05
C ARG A 175 -9.45 -8.39 -4.14
N PHE A 176 -9.81 -9.18 -5.17
CA PHE A 176 -10.71 -8.72 -6.25
C PHE A 176 -12.18 -8.63 -5.84
N THR A 177 -12.62 -9.37 -4.80
CA THR A 177 -13.98 -9.20 -4.24
C THR A 177 -14.15 -7.88 -3.49
N ARG A 178 -13.12 -7.48 -2.72
CA ARG A 178 -13.14 -6.23 -1.95
C ARG A 178 -12.95 -4.97 -2.82
N GLY A 179 -12.49 -5.15 -4.05
CA GLY A 179 -12.46 -4.12 -5.07
C GLY A 179 -11.25 -3.21 -5.04
N ILE A 180 -11.35 -2.08 -5.74
CA ILE A 180 -10.19 -1.23 -6.01
C ILE A 180 -9.56 -0.62 -4.76
N GLY A 181 -10.34 -0.40 -3.69
CA GLY A 181 -9.84 0.13 -2.43
C GLY A 181 -8.75 -0.73 -1.78
N GLU A 182 -8.67 -2.03 -2.10
CA GLU A 182 -7.57 -2.91 -1.65
C GLU A 182 -6.23 -2.57 -2.30
N PHE A 183 -6.26 -2.05 -3.54
CA PHE A 183 -5.07 -1.88 -4.36
C PHE A 183 -4.53 -0.45 -4.33
N ARG A 184 -5.35 0.56 -3.95
CA ARG A 184 -4.94 1.97 -3.90
C ARG A 184 -4.06 2.27 -2.68
N GLN A 185 -3.02 3.08 -2.88
CA GLN A 185 -2.16 3.54 -1.81
C GLN A 185 -2.87 4.57 -0.92
N LYS A 186 -3.17 4.20 0.34
CA LYS A 186 -3.83 5.12 1.29
C LYS A 186 -2.86 6.07 2.00
N GLN A 187 -1.65 5.65 2.31
CA GLN A 187 -0.66 6.52 2.96
C GLN A 187 -0.05 7.46 1.91
N LEU A 188 -0.19 8.77 2.14
CA LEU A 188 0.17 9.79 1.16
C LEU A 188 1.68 9.84 0.90
N VAL A 189 2.46 9.55 1.94
CA VAL A 189 3.92 9.49 1.91
C VAL A 189 4.35 8.07 2.21
N ASN A 190 4.45 7.25 1.16
CA ASN A 190 4.96 5.88 1.27
C ASN A 190 6.47 5.88 1.19
N LEU A 191 7.15 5.68 2.32
CA LEU A 191 8.61 5.67 2.34
C LEU A 191 9.21 4.32 1.96
N ARG A 192 8.47 3.21 2.08
CA ARG A 192 9.07 1.85 2.04
C ARG A 192 10.33 1.81 2.94
N ASP A 193 11.52 1.72 2.35
CA ASP A 193 12.82 1.72 3.04
C ASP A 193 13.53 3.10 3.08
N GLU A 194 12.96 4.09 2.39
CA GLU A 194 13.48 5.45 2.25
C GLU A 194 13.22 6.31 3.50
N SER A 195 13.69 7.55 3.47
CA SER A 195 13.48 8.55 4.52
C SER A 195 13.19 9.91 3.90
N VAL A 196 12.44 10.75 4.60
CA VAL A 196 12.24 12.14 4.19
C VAL A 196 13.57 12.88 4.37
N ILE A 197 14.03 13.57 3.33
CA ILE A 197 15.27 14.35 3.36
C ILE A 197 15.01 15.84 3.21
N GLU A 198 13.85 16.23 2.69
CA GLU A 198 13.52 17.64 2.48
C GLU A 198 12.00 17.84 2.47
N THR A 199 11.55 18.96 3.00
CA THR A 199 10.14 19.37 2.88
C THR A 199 10.03 20.86 2.60
N ILE A 200 9.11 21.23 1.72
CA ILE A 200 8.77 22.62 1.40
C ILE A 200 7.26 22.75 1.59
N TRP A 201 6.85 23.53 2.58
CA TRP A 201 5.46 23.93 2.79
C TRP A 201 5.23 25.32 2.19
N GLU A 202 4.21 25.47 1.36
CA GLU A 202 3.86 26.69 0.64
C GLU A 202 2.39 27.06 0.92
N GLU A 203 2.15 28.31 1.31
CA GLU A 203 0.86 29.01 1.37
C GLU A 203 1.02 30.36 0.66
N GLU A 204 -0.08 31.04 0.29
CA GLU A 204 -0.10 32.27 -0.55
C GLU A 204 1.03 33.30 -0.26
N GLU A 205 1.45 33.45 1.01
CA GLU A 205 2.51 34.39 1.40
C GLU A 205 3.63 33.75 2.25
N LYS A 206 3.64 32.42 2.38
CA LYS A 206 4.52 31.72 3.34
C LYS A 206 5.21 30.53 2.70
N THR A 207 6.50 30.43 2.95
CA THR A 207 7.29 29.24 2.57
C THR A 207 8.14 28.78 3.73
N LEU A 208 7.91 27.56 4.19
CA LEU A 208 8.74 26.88 5.17
C LEU A 208 9.53 25.79 4.48
N HIS A 209 10.84 26.02 4.36
CA HIS A 209 11.76 25.07 3.75
C HIS A 209 12.59 24.40 4.84
N LEU A 210 12.49 23.08 4.93
CA LEU A 210 13.22 22.26 5.89
C LEU A 210 14.05 21.20 5.17
N ASP A 211 15.19 20.91 5.76
CA ASP A 211 16.13 19.90 5.33
C ASP A 211 16.37 18.91 6.48
N ASN A 212 16.43 17.62 6.16
CA ASN A 212 16.57 16.54 7.12
C ASN A 212 17.78 15.68 6.78
N HIS A 213 18.55 15.36 7.81
CA HIS A 213 19.62 14.39 7.75
C HIS A 213 19.25 13.19 8.63
N PRO A 214 18.64 12.13 8.05
CA PRO A 214 18.40 10.88 8.76
C PRO A 214 19.72 10.25 9.18
N TYR A 215 19.80 9.77 10.42
CA TYR A 215 20.96 9.06 10.93
C TYR A 215 20.54 7.91 11.86
N LYS A 216 21.41 6.92 12.03
CA LYS A 216 21.20 5.84 13.01
C LYS A 216 22.01 6.15 14.25
N ASP A 217 21.35 6.16 15.39
CA ASP A 217 22.00 6.17 16.70
C ASP A 217 21.70 4.83 17.37
N GLN A 218 22.74 4.01 17.51
CA GLN A 218 22.64 2.59 17.88
C GLN A 218 21.71 1.82 16.92
N THR A 219 20.45 1.63 17.30
CA THR A 219 19.41 0.92 16.53
C THR A 219 18.21 1.80 16.17
N VAL A 220 18.17 3.05 16.64
CA VAL A 220 17.03 3.95 16.43
C VAL A 220 17.33 4.90 15.28
N LYS A 221 16.46 4.91 14.26
CA LYS A 221 16.49 5.94 13.21
C LYS A 221 16.11 7.27 13.85
N LYS A 222 16.99 8.27 13.76
CA LYS A 222 16.79 9.63 14.22
C LYS A 222 16.84 10.59 13.03
N ASN A 223 16.24 11.76 13.21
CA ASN A 223 16.19 12.81 12.21
C ASN A 223 16.86 14.06 12.76
N PHE A 224 17.71 14.69 11.95
CA PHE A 224 18.27 15.99 12.25
C PHE A 224 17.70 17.01 11.27
N TRP A 225 16.77 17.82 11.76
CA TRP A 225 16.06 18.80 10.95
C TRP A 225 16.67 20.19 11.09
N ARG A 226 16.77 20.88 9.95
CA ARG A 226 17.15 22.28 9.86
C ARG A 226 16.08 23.04 9.12
N ARG A 227 15.75 24.24 9.60
CA ARG A 227 15.00 25.22 8.80
C ARG A 227 15.97 25.98 7.92
N LEU A 228 15.69 26.03 6.62
CA LEU A 228 16.46 26.75 5.62
C LEU A 228 15.82 28.09 5.24
N SER A 229 14.49 28.21 5.37
CA SER A 229 13.81 29.49 5.15
C SER A 229 14.04 30.48 6.30
N GLY A 230 14.12 31.77 5.97
CA GLY A 230 14.45 32.83 6.93
C GLY A 230 15.87 32.69 7.47
N LYS A 231 16.04 32.72 8.80
CA LYS A 231 17.33 32.45 9.44
C LYS A 231 17.55 30.94 9.55
N PRO A 232 18.63 30.38 8.97
CA PRO A 232 18.92 28.96 9.08
C PRO A 232 19.18 28.57 10.54
N ILE A 233 18.43 27.59 11.04
CA ILE A 233 18.57 27.09 12.40
C ILE A 233 18.45 25.58 12.43
N ALA A 234 19.18 24.95 13.36
CA ALA A 234 18.91 23.57 13.75
C ALA A 234 17.65 23.55 14.63
N LEU A 235 16.72 22.64 14.32
CA LEU A 235 15.49 22.51 15.09
C LEU A 235 15.70 21.62 16.31
N GLU A 236 14.89 21.84 17.33
CA GLU A 236 14.79 20.90 18.45
C GLU A 236 14.31 19.54 17.95
N GLN A 237 14.84 18.47 18.56
CA GLN A 237 14.56 17.11 18.13
C GLN A 237 13.07 16.75 18.27
N SER A 238 12.41 17.25 19.32
CA SER A 238 10.95 17.08 19.53
C SER A 238 10.14 17.67 18.37
N LEU A 239 10.50 18.87 17.92
CA LEU A 239 9.81 19.58 16.85
C LEU A 239 10.05 18.93 15.49
N GLY A 240 11.30 18.55 15.19
CA GLY A 240 11.63 17.79 13.98
C GLY A 240 10.96 16.41 13.92
N ASN A 241 10.91 15.69 15.04
CA ASN A 241 10.20 14.41 15.12
C ASN A 241 8.68 14.59 14.95
N SER A 242 8.10 15.61 15.59
CA SER A 242 6.68 15.95 15.42
C SER A 242 6.35 16.21 13.95
N TRP A 243 7.16 17.03 13.27
CA TRP A 243 7.01 17.29 11.85
C TRP A 243 7.09 16.02 11.01
N ASN A 244 8.17 15.25 11.17
CA ASN A 244 8.35 14.00 10.43
C ASN A 244 7.15 13.06 10.62
N ASN A 245 6.69 12.91 11.85
CA ASN A 245 5.54 12.05 12.17
C ASN A 245 4.26 12.54 11.50
N GLN A 246 3.98 13.85 11.49
CA GLN A 246 2.80 14.39 10.80
C GLN A 246 2.89 14.25 9.29
N VAL A 247 4.08 14.40 8.70
CA VAL A 247 4.28 14.23 7.26
C VAL A 247 4.00 12.78 6.85
N ILE A 248 4.55 11.79 7.56
CA ILE A 248 4.44 10.38 7.17
C ILE A 248 3.11 9.73 7.58
N SER A 249 2.39 10.30 8.55
CA SER A 249 1.14 9.72 9.07
C SER A 249 -0.10 10.09 8.25
N GLN A 250 0.04 10.94 7.22
CA GLN A 250 -1.11 11.36 6.42
C GLN A 250 -1.67 10.20 5.61
N LEU A 251 -3.00 10.09 5.64
CA LEU A 251 -3.77 9.05 4.98
C LEU A 251 -4.89 9.67 4.16
N VAL A 252 -5.26 9.01 3.06
CA VAL A 252 -6.55 9.20 2.42
C VAL A 252 -7.63 8.66 3.33
N GLU A 253 -8.59 9.50 3.67
CA GLU A 253 -9.69 9.18 4.59
C GLU A 253 -10.95 8.78 3.83
N LEU A 254 -11.17 9.36 2.65
CA LEU A 254 -12.31 9.05 1.80
C LEU A 254 -11.95 9.26 0.32
N TYR A 255 -12.26 8.28 -0.52
CA TYR A 255 -12.24 8.44 -1.96
C TYR A 255 -13.61 8.90 -2.48
N PRO A 256 -13.68 9.68 -3.58
CA PRO A 256 -14.94 10.11 -4.15
C PRO A 256 -15.89 8.99 -4.56
N ASP A 257 -15.37 7.82 -4.94
CA ASP A 257 -16.13 6.62 -5.32
C ASP A 257 -16.37 5.61 -4.18
N ASP A 258 -15.98 5.94 -2.94
CA ASP A 258 -16.37 5.14 -1.78
C ASP A 258 -17.88 5.28 -1.51
N PRO A 259 -18.52 4.35 -0.77
CA PRO A 259 -19.97 4.40 -0.50
C PRO A 259 -20.48 5.70 0.14
N ASN A 260 -19.62 6.40 0.89
CA ASN A 260 -19.91 7.70 1.52
C ASN A 260 -19.22 8.88 0.81
N GLY A 261 -18.68 8.64 -0.38
CA GLY A 261 -17.99 9.63 -1.22
C GLY A 261 -18.97 10.58 -1.92
N ALA A 262 -18.45 11.69 -2.43
CA ALA A 262 -19.23 12.71 -3.12
C ALA A 262 -19.23 12.58 -4.66
N GLY A 263 -18.58 11.55 -5.23
CA GLY A 263 -18.40 11.39 -6.68
C GLY A 263 -17.24 12.21 -7.24
N TYR A 264 -16.58 11.70 -8.30
CA TYR A 264 -15.41 12.38 -8.91
C TYR A 264 -15.77 13.67 -9.62
N SER A 265 -17.01 13.80 -10.11
CA SER A 265 -17.51 15.04 -10.70
C SER A 265 -17.45 16.21 -9.71
N VAL A 266 -17.90 15.97 -8.47
CA VAL A 266 -17.84 16.96 -7.38
C VAL A 266 -16.39 17.20 -6.95
N ALA A 267 -15.61 16.13 -6.76
CA ALA A 267 -14.22 16.24 -6.31
C ALA A 267 -13.35 17.06 -7.27
N LYS A 268 -13.55 16.92 -8.59
CA LYS A 268 -12.90 17.74 -9.62
C LYS A 268 -13.32 19.20 -9.54
N SER A 269 -14.61 19.48 -9.35
CA SER A 269 -15.12 20.85 -9.18
C SER A 269 -14.47 21.53 -7.97
N LEU A 270 -14.38 20.83 -6.84
CA LEU A 270 -13.76 21.32 -5.61
C LEU A 270 -12.24 21.56 -5.72
N THR A 271 -11.59 20.94 -6.70
CA THR A 271 -10.15 21.10 -6.97
C THR A 271 -9.87 22.00 -8.18
N ASN A 272 -10.90 22.57 -8.80
CA ASN A 272 -10.78 23.53 -9.91
C ASN A 272 -10.64 24.97 -9.43
N VAL A 273 -9.93 25.16 -8.32
CA VAL A 273 -9.59 26.44 -7.68
C VAL A 273 -8.14 26.37 -7.23
N PRO A 274 -7.47 27.51 -6.93
CA PRO A 274 -6.13 27.47 -6.35
C PRO A 274 -6.09 26.64 -5.06
N ALA A 275 -5.02 25.85 -4.90
CA ALA A 275 -4.76 25.15 -3.65
C ALA A 275 -4.42 26.18 -2.55
N GLU A 276 -4.97 26.00 -1.35
CA GLU A 276 -4.68 26.88 -0.20
C GLU A 276 -3.29 26.61 0.37
N ALA A 277 -2.83 25.37 0.29
CA ALA A 277 -1.50 24.97 0.74
C ALA A 277 -0.92 23.86 -0.13
N SER A 278 0.40 23.79 -0.19
CA SER A 278 1.14 22.72 -0.86
C SER A 278 2.30 22.24 -0.01
N LEU A 279 2.41 20.93 0.17
CA LEU A 279 3.54 20.27 0.84
C LEU A 279 4.32 19.46 -0.19
N LYS A 280 5.54 19.89 -0.50
CA LYS A 280 6.49 19.15 -1.33
C LYS A 280 7.45 18.41 -0.41
N ILE A 281 7.71 17.14 -0.71
CA ILE A 281 8.51 16.24 0.12
C ILE A 281 9.50 15.55 -0.80
N ARG A 282 10.79 15.70 -0.53
CA ARG A 282 11.82 14.88 -1.18
C ARG A 282 12.20 13.74 -0.25
N ILE A 283 12.25 12.54 -0.81
CA ILE A 283 12.69 11.34 -0.10
C ILE A 283 14.09 10.91 -0.58
N SER A 284 14.74 9.99 0.15
CA SER A 284 16.16 9.64 -0.05
C SER A 284 16.51 9.04 -1.42
N ASN A 285 15.53 8.56 -2.20
CA ASN A 285 15.72 8.16 -3.59
C ASN A 285 15.57 9.32 -4.60
N ASP A 286 15.52 10.57 -4.12
CA ASP A 286 15.27 11.82 -4.85
C ASP A 286 13.88 11.97 -5.48
N ASP A 287 12.93 11.07 -5.24
CA ASP A 287 11.56 11.29 -5.67
C ASP A 287 10.93 12.43 -4.87
N TRP A 288 10.14 13.25 -5.56
CA TRP A 288 9.32 14.32 -5.02
C TRP A 288 7.87 13.88 -4.93
N ILE A 289 7.30 13.97 -3.73
CA ILE A 289 5.86 13.83 -3.48
C ILE A 289 5.33 15.22 -3.18
N THR A 290 4.38 15.70 -3.97
CA THR A 290 3.69 16.98 -3.73
C THR A 290 2.24 16.71 -3.37
N LEU A 291 1.83 17.18 -2.21
CA LEU A 291 0.45 17.16 -1.74
C LEU A 291 -0.12 18.56 -1.84
N ARG A 292 -1.18 18.75 -2.63
CA ARG A 292 -1.92 20.01 -2.73
C ARG A 292 -3.20 19.88 -1.94
N TYR A 293 -3.47 20.85 -1.07
CA TYR A 293 -4.66 20.91 -0.23
C TYR A 293 -5.57 22.05 -0.70
N TYR A 294 -6.84 21.74 -0.92
CA TYR A 294 -7.84 22.66 -1.46
C TYR A 294 -8.80 23.14 -0.36
N PRO A 295 -9.67 24.12 -0.65
CA PRO A 295 -10.62 24.64 0.33
C PRO A 295 -11.46 23.56 1.00
N LYS A 296 -11.74 23.76 2.29
CA LYS A 296 -12.53 22.83 3.11
C LYS A 296 -13.90 22.59 2.49
N THR A 297 -14.36 21.35 2.54
CA THR A 297 -15.70 20.93 2.15
C THR A 297 -16.35 20.07 3.24
N ASN A 298 -17.67 19.95 3.20
CA ASN A 298 -18.41 19.06 4.09
C ASN A 298 -19.03 17.92 3.27
N ILE A 299 -18.75 16.68 3.66
CA ILE A 299 -19.30 15.48 3.02
C ILE A 299 -19.91 14.63 4.13
N ASN A 300 -21.22 14.40 4.06
CA ASN A 300 -21.96 13.60 5.05
C ASN A 300 -21.70 14.04 6.50
N SER A 301 -21.79 15.35 6.76
CA SER A 301 -21.59 15.98 8.08
C SER A 301 -20.16 15.86 8.65
N VAL A 302 -19.19 15.51 7.83
CA VAL A 302 -17.77 15.48 8.21
C VAL A 302 -17.01 16.49 7.35
N ASP A 303 -16.16 17.29 8.01
CA ASP A 303 -15.30 18.26 7.35
C ASP A 303 -14.05 17.60 6.78
N TYR A 304 -13.85 17.77 5.48
CA TYR A 304 -12.72 17.26 4.72
C TYR A 304 -12.00 18.36 3.95
N ARG A 305 -10.76 18.08 3.60
CA ARG A 305 -9.98 18.81 2.59
C ARG A 305 -9.86 17.94 1.36
N PRO A 306 -10.35 18.39 0.20
CA PRO A 306 -9.95 17.80 -1.06
C PRO A 306 -8.43 17.98 -1.21
N ALA A 307 -7.77 16.95 -1.70
CA ALA A 307 -6.33 16.94 -1.90
C ALA A 307 -5.96 16.19 -3.17
N ILE A 308 -4.82 16.56 -3.74
CA ILE A 308 -4.22 15.88 -4.88
C ILE A 308 -2.78 15.54 -4.53
N ARG A 309 -2.39 14.31 -4.83
CA ARG A 309 -1.01 13.84 -4.74
C ARG A 309 -0.38 13.78 -6.12
N ILE A 310 0.82 14.34 -6.21
CA ILE A 310 1.61 14.42 -7.45
C ILE A 310 2.99 13.85 -7.18
N ILE A 311 3.43 12.90 -8.00
CA ILE A 311 4.75 12.27 -7.90
C ILE A 311 5.63 12.77 -9.05
N ASN A 312 6.75 13.38 -8.70
CA ASN A 312 7.77 13.93 -9.62
C ASN A 312 7.24 14.91 -10.69
N GLY A 313 6.04 15.46 -10.51
CA GLY A 313 5.35 16.27 -11.53
C GLY A 313 4.90 15.47 -12.77
N LYS A 314 5.07 14.15 -12.77
CA LYS A 314 4.79 13.27 -13.92
C LYS A 314 3.53 12.45 -13.75
N PHE A 315 3.16 12.17 -12.50
CA PHE A 315 1.97 11.42 -12.13
C PHE A 315 1.15 12.27 -11.17
N SER A 316 -0.15 12.41 -11.45
CA SER A 316 -1.10 13.11 -10.59
C SER A 316 -2.30 12.21 -10.36
N GLU A 317 -2.62 11.96 -9.10
CA GLU A 317 -3.81 11.20 -8.77
C GLU A 317 -5.08 12.05 -8.98
N PRO A 318 -6.24 11.40 -9.21
CA PRO A 318 -7.53 12.02 -9.02
C PRO A 318 -7.66 12.61 -7.59
N PRO A 319 -8.51 13.63 -7.41
CA PRO A 319 -8.77 14.18 -6.08
C PRO A 319 -9.27 13.13 -5.09
N PHE A 320 -8.81 13.24 -3.84
CA PHE A 320 -9.27 12.45 -2.71
C PHE A 320 -9.46 13.36 -1.50
N TYR A 321 -10.00 12.82 -0.40
CA TYR A 321 -10.29 13.61 0.80
C TYR A 321 -9.43 13.18 1.98
N ILE A 322 -8.85 14.16 2.67
CA ILE A 322 -8.28 14.01 4.01
C ILE A 322 -9.17 14.72 5.02
N ARG A 323 -9.14 14.30 6.28
CA ARG A 323 -9.92 14.98 7.32
C ARG A 323 -9.36 16.35 7.64
N GLU A 324 -10.24 17.32 7.92
CA GLU A 324 -9.81 18.68 8.25
C GLU A 324 -8.94 18.73 9.51
N ASP A 325 -9.22 17.89 10.51
CA ASP A 325 -8.40 17.86 11.73
C ASP A 325 -6.97 17.36 11.46
N SER A 326 -6.76 16.47 10.48
CA SER A 326 -5.43 16.07 10.04
C SER A 326 -4.68 17.22 9.37
N PHE A 327 -5.37 18.03 8.57
CA PHE A 327 -4.80 19.22 7.94
C PHE A 327 -4.46 20.30 8.98
N LEU A 328 -5.35 20.55 9.95
CA LEU A 328 -5.10 21.52 11.02
C LEU A 328 -3.90 21.14 11.90
N ARG A 329 -3.71 19.84 12.19
CA ARG A 329 -2.51 19.35 12.89
C ARG A 329 -1.22 19.66 12.11
N LEU A 330 -1.23 19.54 10.79
CA LEU A 330 -0.08 19.94 9.96
C LEU A 330 0.18 21.44 10.10
N LYS A 331 -0.86 22.28 9.94
CA LYS A 331 -0.75 23.73 10.08
C LYS A 331 -0.23 24.16 11.45
N GLU A 332 -0.67 23.50 12.52
CA GLU A 332 -0.20 23.76 13.87
C GLU A 332 1.31 23.49 13.99
N VAL A 333 1.78 22.35 13.49
CA VAL A 333 3.21 22.02 13.52
C VAL A 333 4.03 22.97 12.66
N VAL A 334 3.52 23.35 11.47
CA VAL A 334 4.14 24.40 10.63
C VAL A 334 4.26 25.71 11.39
N GLY A 335 3.21 26.17 12.07
CA GLY A 335 3.25 27.39 12.87
C GLY A 335 4.27 27.33 14.02
N ASN A 336 4.49 26.15 14.61
CA ASN A 336 5.52 25.94 15.63
C ASN A 336 6.94 25.96 15.04
N LEU A 337 7.12 25.39 13.84
CA LEU A 337 8.39 25.41 13.08
C LEU A 337 8.78 26.82 12.63
N GLU A 338 7.80 27.65 12.26
CA GLU A 338 8.03 29.06 11.93
C GLU A 338 8.51 29.87 13.15
N LYS A 339 7.91 29.64 14.32
CA LYS A 339 8.26 30.31 15.58
C LYS A 339 9.54 29.77 16.23
N ALA A 340 10.10 28.68 15.72
CA ALA A 340 11.30 28.09 16.29
C ALA A 340 12.48 29.08 16.23
N GLU A 341 13.16 29.23 17.36
CA GLU A 341 14.36 30.04 17.50
C GLU A 341 15.61 29.17 17.55
N GLN A 342 16.76 29.80 17.30
CA GLN A 342 18.04 29.11 17.32
C GLN A 342 18.30 28.54 18.72
N LYS A 343 18.61 27.25 18.78
CA LYS A 343 19.08 26.58 20.01
C LYS A 343 20.17 27.44 20.66
N LYS A 344 19.91 28.00 21.84
CA LYS A 344 20.99 28.45 22.73
C LYS A 344 21.77 27.18 23.08
N GLU A 345 23.02 27.07 22.66
CA GLU A 345 23.87 25.97 23.11
C GLU A 345 23.82 25.91 24.64
N PRO A 346 23.67 24.74 25.26
CA PRO A 346 24.00 24.61 26.67
C PRO A 346 25.49 24.92 26.79
N VAL A 347 25.83 26.02 27.44
CA VAL A 347 27.17 26.28 27.96
C VAL A 347 27.40 25.26 29.07
N ASP A 348 27.81 24.05 28.69
CA ASP A 348 28.61 23.09 29.47
C ASP A 348 28.36 21.66 28.98
N SER A 349 29.24 21.18 28.10
CA SER A 349 29.79 19.80 28.09
C SER A 349 30.53 19.53 26.79
N LEU A 350 31.56 20.32 26.50
CA LEU A 350 32.69 19.77 25.74
C LEU A 350 33.54 18.97 26.75
N PRO A 351 33.78 17.67 26.54
CA PRO A 351 34.76 16.96 27.36
C PRO A 351 36.12 17.59 27.05
N LYS A 352 36.72 18.24 28.05
CA LYS A 352 38.11 18.70 27.98
C LYS A 352 38.96 17.51 27.54
N ASN A 353 39.54 17.62 26.34
CA ASN A 353 40.61 16.76 25.88
C ASN A 353 41.68 16.71 26.98
N ARG A 354 41.75 15.58 27.69
CA ARG A 354 42.93 15.22 28.48
C ARG A 354 44.04 14.94 27.49
N ILE A 355 44.87 15.95 27.23
CA ILE A 355 46.20 15.75 26.66
C ILE A 355 46.98 14.92 27.69
N PRO A 356 47.47 13.71 27.37
CA PRO A 356 48.38 13.00 28.25
C PRO A 356 49.72 13.76 28.29
N PRO A 357 50.38 13.89 29.45
CA PRO A 357 51.70 14.52 29.51
C PRO A 357 52.71 13.71 28.69
N LYS A 358 53.47 14.42 27.84
CA LYS A 358 54.68 13.92 27.18
C LYS A 358 55.64 13.36 28.24
N ASN A 359 55.91 12.06 28.19
CA ASN A 359 57.11 11.50 28.80
C ASN A 359 58.26 11.68 27.80
N ASP A 360 59.14 12.64 28.09
CA ASP A 360 60.46 12.75 27.45
C ASP A 360 61.41 11.71 28.07
N PRO A 361 62.16 10.94 27.26
CA PRO A 361 63.23 10.09 27.75
C PRO A 361 64.50 10.90 28.03
N ARG A 362 65.08 10.72 29.21
CA ARG A 362 66.51 10.89 29.48
C ARG A 362 67.07 9.57 29.98
#